data_AF-A0A3C0BYK9-F1
#
_entry.id   AF-A0A3C0BYK9-F1
#
_cell.length_a   1.000
_cell.length_b   1.000
_cell.length_c   1.000
_cell.angle_alpha   90.00
_cell.angle_beta   90.00
_cell.angle_gamma   90.00
#
_symmetry.space_group_name_H-M   'P 1'
#
loop_
_entity.id
_entity.type
_entity.pdbx_description
1 polymer ?
#
loop_
_entity_poly.entity_id
_entity_poly.type
_entity_poly.pdbx_seq_one_letter_code
_entity_poly.pdbx_strand_id
1 'polypeptide(L)'
;MKSQWNDSAANEVVAAYGAKGVGADIALRVYTTRLLGRDPLLVLHGGGNTSVKTRARDDLGQEHEVIAVKGSGADMADIEPWGLPSV
;
A
#
# COMPACT_ATOMS: atom_id res chain seq x y z
N MET A 1 3.56 22.51 -4.58
CA MET A 1 3.16 21.22 -3.97
C MET A 1 3.74 21.13 -2.56
N LYS A 2 2.99 20.61 -1.59
CA LYS A 2 3.45 20.42 -0.19
C LYS A 2 3.34 18.94 0.17
N SER A 3 4.30 18.43 0.94
CA SER A 3 4.22 17.05 1.44
C SER A 3 3.06 16.91 2.43
N GLN A 4 2.30 15.82 2.32
CA GLN A 4 1.24 15.43 3.25
C GLN A 4 1.65 14.27 4.18
N TRP A 5 2.95 13.92 4.18
CA TRP A 5 3.48 12.89 5.08
C TRP A 5 3.37 13.32 6.54
N ASN A 6 2.97 12.38 7.40
CA ASN A 6 2.92 12.55 8.85
C ASN A 6 3.33 11.24 9.53
N ASP A 7 4.38 11.29 10.35
CA ASP A 7 4.95 10.09 11.01
C ASP A 7 3.97 9.42 11.98
N SER A 8 3.18 10.20 12.74
CA SER A 8 2.18 9.65 13.67
C SER A 8 1.12 8.87 12.90
N ALA A 9 0.56 9.47 11.85
CA ALA A 9 -0.46 8.83 11.02
C ALA A 9 0.09 7.58 10.30
N ALA A 10 1.33 7.62 9.80
CA ALA A 10 1.97 6.45 9.20
C ALA A 10 2.10 5.31 10.21
N ASN A 11 2.57 5.61 11.43
CA ASN A 11 2.73 4.63 12.51
C ASN A 11 1.38 4.05 12.97
N GLU A 12 0.34 4.88 13.07
CA GLU A 12 -1.01 4.45 13.41
C GLU A 12 -1.57 3.47 12.36
N VAL A 13 -1.38 3.76 11.06
CA VAL A 13 -1.80 2.87 9.97
C VAL A 13 -1.03 1.55 10.01
N VAL A 14 0.29 1.60 10.20
CA VAL A 14 1.14 0.40 10.33
C VAL A 14 0.70 -0.45 11.52
N ALA A 15 0.46 0.16 12.68
CA ALA A 15 0.00 -0.56 13.87
C ALA A 15 -1.40 -1.19 13.67
N ALA A 16 -2.34 -0.44 13.08
CA ALA A 16 -3.70 -0.91 12.85
C ALA A 16 -3.77 -2.10 11.88
N TYR A 17 -2.97 -2.09 10.81
CA TYR A 17 -2.88 -3.21 9.87
C TYR A 17 -1.99 -4.35 10.39
N GLY A 18 -0.95 -4.05 11.16
CA GLY A 18 -0.13 -5.05 11.85
C GLY A 18 -0.97 -5.90 12.81
N ALA A 19 -1.92 -5.30 13.52
CA ALA A 19 -2.89 -6.03 14.35
C ALA A 19 -3.80 -7.00 13.56
N LYS A 20 -3.86 -6.85 12.23
CA LYS A 20 -4.60 -7.72 11.30
C LYS A 20 -3.68 -8.68 10.53
N GLY A 21 -2.41 -8.77 10.89
CA GLY A 21 -1.43 -9.67 10.25
C GLY A 21 -0.85 -9.15 8.94
N VAL A 22 -1.02 -7.87 8.60
CA VAL A 22 -0.45 -7.27 7.39
C VAL A 22 0.98 -6.79 7.67
N GLY A 23 1.89 -7.05 6.73
CA GLY A 23 3.28 -6.58 6.80
C GLY A 23 3.38 -5.04 6.86
N ALA A 24 4.35 -4.54 7.64
CA ALA A 24 4.52 -3.11 7.86
C ALA A 24 4.83 -2.34 6.55
N ASP A 25 5.53 -2.98 5.62
CA ASP A 25 5.82 -2.47 4.28
C ASP A 25 4.56 -2.32 3.41
N ILE A 26 3.66 -3.30 3.42
CA ILE A 26 2.35 -3.22 2.75
C ILE A 26 1.49 -2.13 3.41
N ALA A 27 1.42 -2.11 4.75
CA ALA A 27 0.65 -1.10 5.47
C ALA A 27 1.15 0.33 5.20
N LEU A 28 2.47 0.52 5.18
CA LEU A 28 3.07 1.81 4.84
C LEU A 28 2.84 2.17 3.37
N ARG A 29 2.85 1.18 2.47
CA ARG A 29 2.52 1.40 1.06
C ARG A 29 1.07 1.79 0.87
N VAL A 30 0.13 1.21 1.62
CA VAL A 30 -1.28 1.66 1.66
C VAL A 30 -1.35 3.14 2.07
N TYR A 31 -0.69 3.53 3.17
CA TYR A 31 -0.68 4.92 3.64
C TYR A 31 -0.17 5.90 2.56
N THR A 32 0.99 5.62 1.97
CA THR A 32 1.58 6.50 0.95
C THR A 32 0.75 6.54 -0.35
N THR A 33 0.15 5.41 -0.73
CA THR A 33 -0.74 5.35 -1.91
C THR A 33 -1.96 6.24 -1.72
N ARG A 34 -2.54 6.26 -0.51
CA ARG A 34 -3.64 7.15 -0.13
C ARG A 34 -3.26 8.62 -0.15
N LEU A 35 -2.04 8.97 0.29
CA LEU A 35 -1.56 10.36 0.20
C LEU A 35 -1.52 10.84 -1.26
N LEU A 36 -1.07 9.99 -2.19
CA LEU A 36 -1.03 10.32 -3.61
C LEU A 36 -2.43 10.35 -4.24
N GLY A 37 -3.25 9.33 -3.96
CA GLY A 37 -4.59 9.19 -4.55
C GLY A 37 -5.59 10.25 -4.10
N ARG A 38 -5.40 10.84 -2.92
CA ARG A 38 -6.25 11.92 -2.40
C ARG A 38 -5.91 13.30 -2.97
N ASP A 39 -4.80 13.45 -3.69
CA ASP A 39 -4.44 14.69 -4.36
C ASP A 39 -4.85 14.63 -5.85
N PRO A 40 -5.93 15.31 -6.26
CA PRO A 40 -6.41 15.30 -7.65
C PRO A 40 -5.45 15.98 -8.63
N LEU A 41 -4.43 16.72 -8.14
CA LEU A 41 -3.36 17.27 -8.97
C LEU A 41 -2.26 16.22 -9.27
N LEU A 42 -2.22 15.11 -8.53
CA LEU A 42 -1.27 14.01 -8.73
C LEU A 42 -1.91 12.82 -9.44
N VAL A 43 -3.14 12.46 -9.07
CA VAL A 43 -3.81 11.27 -9.59
C VAL A 43 -5.20 11.67 -10.08
N LEU A 44 -5.42 11.51 -11.39
CA LEU A 44 -6.75 11.62 -11.99
C LEU A 44 -7.52 10.32 -11.82
N HIS A 45 -8.85 10.38 -11.94
CA HIS A 45 -9.73 9.23 -11.70
C HIS A 45 -9.31 7.99 -12.52
N GLY A 46 -9.16 6.86 -11.84
CA GLY A 46 -8.73 5.59 -12.43
C GLY A 46 -7.23 5.47 -12.73
N GLY A 47 -6.44 6.51 -12.49
CA GLY A 47 -5.00 6.54 -12.78
C GLY A 47 -4.11 6.09 -11.62
N GLY A 48 -2.80 6.23 -11.86
CA GLY A 48 -1.75 6.05 -10.86
C GLY A 48 -1.39 4.60 -10.52
N ASN A 49 -0.18 4.42 -10.04
CA ASN A 49 0.37 3.12 -9.65
C ASN A 49 1.35 3.28 -8.49
N THR A 50 1.41 2.29 -7.61
CA THR A 50 2.39 2.20 -6.54
C THR A 50 2.83 0.76 -6.38
N SER A 51 4.04 0.56 -5.87
CA SER A 51 4.56 -0.76 -5.58
C SER A 51 5.51 -0.75 -4.39
N VAL A 52 5.74 -1.93 -3.82
CA VAL A 52 6.72 -2.15 -2.75
C VAL A 52 7.34 -3.53 -2.90
N LYS A 53 8.67 -3.61 -2.74
CA LYS A 53 9.37 -4.89 -2.63
C LYS A 53 9.16 -5.44 -1.22
N THR A 54 8.72 -6.69 -1.12
CA THR A 54 8.37 -7.34 0.14
C THR A 54 8.73 -8.83 0.07
N ARG A 55 8.40 -9.58 1.12
CA ARG A 55 8.51 -11.03 1.18
C ARG A 55 7.13 -11.64 1.36
N ALA A 56 6.80 -12.65 0.57
CA ALA A 56 5.56 -13.40 0.67
C ALA A 56 5.86 -14.90 0.76
N ARG A 57 4.98 -15.64 1.43
CA ARG A 57 5.03 -17.10 1.45
C ARG A 57 4.12 -17.67 0.38
N ASP A 58 4.62 -18.64 -0.38
CA ASP A 58 3.80 -19.43 -1.29
C ASP A 58 2.99 -20.50 -0.55
N ASP A 59 2.16 -21.24 -1.29
CA ASP A 59 1.33 -22.33 -0.77
C ASP A 59 2.14 -23.51 -0.19
N LEU A 60 3.43 -23.60 -0.53
CA LEU A 60 4.37 -24.60 0.01
C LEU A 60 5.09 -24.08 1.27
N GLY A 61 4.79 -22.86 1.71
CA GLY A 61 5.39 -22.20 2.87
C GLY A 61 6.79 -21.63 2.62
N GLN A 62 7.25 -21.58 1.37
CA GLN A 62 8.55 -21.01 1.00
C GLN A 62 8.44 -19.50 0.89
N GLU A 63 9.44 -18.79 1.39
CA GLU A 63 9.48 -17.33 1.39
C GLU A 63 10.22 -16.80 0.17
N HIS A 64 9.59 -15.89 -0.57
CA HIS A 64 10.12 -15.32 -1.81
C HIS A 64 10.18 -13.80 -1.74
N GLU A 65 11.19 -13.21 -2.38
CA GLU A 65 11.20 -11.77 -2.64
C GLU A 65 10.24 -11.46 -3.79
N VAL A 66 9.28 -10.59 -3.54
CA VAL A 66 8.21 -10.26 -4.48
C VAL A 66 8.04 -8.74 -4.58
N ILE A 67 7.35 -8.29 -5.62
CA ILE A 67 6.90 -6.91 -5.74
C ILE A 67 5.38 -6.86 -5.66
N ALA A 68 4.85 -6.27 -4.60
CA ALA A 68 3.42 -5.98 -4.51
C ALA A 68 3.14 -4.72 -5.33
N VAL A 69 2.26 -4.83 -6.32
CA VAL A 69 1.90 -3.73 -7.24
C VAL A 69 0.41 -3.46 -7.11
N LYS A 70 0.00 -2.18 -7.14
CA LYS A 70 -1.41 -1.80 -7.12
C LYS A 70 -2.19 -2.56 -8.21
N GLY A 71 -3.17 -3.34 -7.77
CA GLY A 71 -4.06 -4.10 -8.64
C GLY A 71 -5.08 -3.22 -9.35
N SER A 72 -5.61 -3.72 -10.47
CA SER A 72 -6.76 -3.11 -11.14
C SER A 72 -7.99 -3.10 -10.23
N GLY A 73 -8.81 -2.05 -10.34
CA GLY A 73 -10.06 -1.92 -9.57
C GLY A 73 -9.91 -1.34 -8.15
N ALA A 74 -8.67 -1.11 -7.69
CA ALA A 74 -8.43 -0.37 -6.45
C ALA A 74 -8.25 1.13 -6.73
N ASP A 75 -9.05 1.99 -6.08
CA ASP A 75 -8.82 3.43 -6.09
C ASP A 75 -7.68 3.77 -5.12
N MET A 76 -6.72 4.59 -5.55
CA MET A 76 -5.57 4.94 -4.71
C MET A 76 -5.99 5.76 -3.49
N ALA A 77 -7.07 6.54 -3.55
CA ALA A 77 -7.51 7.44 -2.48
C ALA A 77 -7.95 6.71 -1.20
N ASP A 78 -8.43 5.46 -1.35
CA ASP A 78 -8.97 4.63 -0.27
C ASP A 78 -8.43 3.19 -0.25
N ILE A 79 -7.50 2.83 -1.15
CA ILE A 79 -6.91 1.49 -1.29
C ILE A 79 -6.65 0.79 0.04
N GLU A 80 -7.02 -0.48 0.14
CA GLU A 80 -6.78 -1.36 1.28
C GLU A 80 -5.66 -2.37 0.94
N PRO A 81 -5.12 -3.14 1.91
CA PRO A 81 -4.03 -4.10 1.65
C PRO A 81 -4.28 -5.07 0.48
N TRP A 82 -5.52 -5.51 0.27
CA TRP A 82 -5.89 -6.38 -0.85
C TRP A 82 -5.64 -5.74 -2.23
N GLY A 83 -5.62 -4.41 -2.29
CA GLY A 83 -5.33 -3.66 -3.51
C GLY A 83 -3.85 -3.67 -3.90
N LEU A 84 -2.96 -4.22 -3.06
CA LEU A 84 -1.54 -4.41 -3.33
C LEU A 84 -1.20 -5.92 -3.35
N PRO A 85 -1.72 -6.69 -4.32
CA PRO A 85 -1.41 -8.11 -4.43
C PRO A 85 0.09 -8.34 -4.67
N SER A 86 0.62 -9.37 -4.00
CA SER A 86 1.91 -9.98 -4.27
C SER A 86 1.67 -11.36 -4.88
N VAL A 87 1.36 -11.38 -6.18
CA VAL A 87 1.18 -12.61 -6.97
C VAL A 87 2.49 -13.03 -7.64
#